data_AF-A0A431W8A5-F1
#
_entry.id   AF-A0A431W8A5-F1
#
_cell.length_a   1.000
_cell.length_b   1.000
_cell.length_c   1.000
_cell.angle_alpha   90.00
_cell.angle_beta   90.00
_cell.angle_gamma   90.00
#
_symmetry.space_group_name_H-M   'P 1'
#
loop_
_entity.id
_entity.type
_entity.pdbx_description
1 polymer ?
#
loop_
_entity_poly.entity_id
_entity_poly.type
_entity_poly.pdbx_seq_one_letter_code
_entity_poly.pdbx_strand_id
1 'polypeptide(L)'
;MKENMFKIANIQTRESDRDFKEISGVFEDMSFSVMVKKTNSNQLDSNIDDMIIEALSKHYNVAELKSELLVHADGDKVGELDVVFHNDAGISYYMEIEKSNKKTLWFDYIKILTKLEEDPEGRGIIMCPTNYAHKVGIWNLYKEAVLYKNHLKRVFGGSALNRVAVIGYTQYAYLDGQWNEYDPKVVQRIKNT
;
A
#
# COMPACT_ATOMS: atom_id res chain seq x y z
N MET A 1 2.24 -13.72 23.03
CA MET A 1 2.57 -13.50 21.60
C MET A 1 3.61 -12.40 21.60
N LYS A 2 4.64 -12.48 20.76
CA LYS A 2 5.69 -11.47 20.73
C LYS A 2 5.34 -10.43 19.67
N GLU A 3 5.19 -9.20 20.12
CA GLU A 3 5.04 -8.03 19.26
C GLU A 3 6.44 -7.51 18.90
N ASN A 4 6.63 -7.20 17.62
CA ASN A 4 7.87 -6.65 17.11
C ASN A 4 7.55 -5.32 16.44
N MET A 5 8.37 -4.31 16.71
CA MET A 5 8.19 -2.97 16.15
C MET A 5 8.85 -2.90 14.78
N PHE A 6 8.15 -2.29 13.84
CA PHE A 6 8.57 -2.06 12.47
C PHE A 6 8.43 -0.59 12.12
N LYS A 7 9.09 -0.15 11.05
CA LYS A 7 8.82 1.14 10.42
C LYS A 7 8.88 1.07 8.91
N ILE A 8 8.23 2.04 8.31
CA ILE A 8 8.37 2.40 6.91
C ILE A 8 9.44 3.48 6.78
N ALA A 9 10.34 3.37 5.81
CA ALA A 9 11.28 4.42 5.45
C ALA A 9 11.70 4.32 3.97
N ASN A 10 12.47 5.30 3.50
CA ASN A 10 12.98 5.38 2.13
C ASN A 10 11.84 5.32 1.09
N ILE A 11 10.84 6.18 1.29
CA ILE A 11 9.70 6.30 0.38
C ILE A 11 10.17 6.64 -1.04
N GLN A 12 9.61 5.95 -2.04
CA GLN A 12 9.90 6.12 -3.46
C GLN A 12 8.63 6.44 -4.23
N THR A 13 8.61 7.56 -4.94
CA THR A 13 7.56 7.89 -5.91
C THR A 13 8.19 8.41 -7.19
N ARG A 14 7.62 8.03 -8.34
CA ARG A 14 8.02 8.56 -9.66
C ARG A 14 7.19 9.76 -10.09
N GLU A 15 6.20 10.13 -9.29
CA GLU A 15 5.26 11.16 -9.65
C GLU A 15 5.88 12.55 -9.41
N SER A 16 5.77 13.43 -10.41
CA SER A 16 6.17 14.82 -10.29
C SER A 16 5.10 15.68 -9.61
N ASP A 17 3.87 15.18 -9.57
CA ASP A 17 2.73 15.81 -8.95
C ASP A 17 3.01 16.09 -7.47
N ARG A 18 2.65 17.30 -7.03
CA ARG A 18 2.92 17.79 -5.70
C ARG A 18 2.13 17.03 -4.64
N ASP A 19 0.87 16.70 -4.91
CA ASP A 19 -0.02 16.05 -3.95
C ASP A 19 0.50 14.66 -3.61
N PHE A 20 0.93 13.89 -4.61
CA PHE A 20 1.49 12.57 -4.37
C PHE A 20 2.79 12.61 -3.56
N LYS A 21 3.59 13.68 -3.69
CA LYS A 21 4.79 13.87 -2.86
C LYS A 21 4.40 14.18 -1.42
N GLU A 22 3.46 15.10 -1.21
CA GLU A 22 2.96 15.46 0.11
C GLU A 22 2.34 14.25 0.82
N ILE A 23 1.45 13.52 0.15
CA ILE A 23 0.85 12.27 0.66
C ILE A 23 1.94 11.24 0.99
N SER A 24 2.91 11.03 0.11
CA SER A 24 3.98 10.06 0.35
C SER A 24 4.84 10.41 1.58
N GLY A 25 5.00 11.71 1.87
CA GLY A 25 5.72 12.19 3.05
C GLY A 25 5.02 11.90 4.38
N VAL A 26 3.70 11.69 4.39
CA VAL A 26 2.92 11.31 5.58
C VAL A 26 3.38 9.95 6.14
N PHE A 27 3.90 9.06 5.29
CA PHE A 27 4.26 7.69 5.66
C PHE A 27 5.73 7.51 6.04
N GLU A 28 6.59 8.50 5.81
CA GLU A 28 8.02 8.37 6.12
C GLU A 28 8.24 8.26 7.64
N ASP A 29 9.08 7.30 8.04
CA ASP A 29 9.35 6.93 9.43
C ASP A 29 8.12 6.45 10.24
N MET A 30 6.98 6.23 9.60
CA MET A 30 5.79 5.68 10.25
C MET A 30 6.08 4.29 10.84
N SER A 31 5.81 4.14 12.13
CA SER A 31 6.02 2.87 12.84
C SER A 31 4.74 2.04 12.88
N PHE A 32 4.89 0.72 12.88
CA PHE A 32 3.79 -0.23 12.98
C PHE A 32 4.24 -1.51 13.69
N SER A 33 3.29 -2.28 14.18
CA SER A 33 3.54 -3.51 14.93
C SER A 33 3.30 -4.75 14.08
N VAL A 34 4.16 -5.76 14.28
CA VAL A 34 4.00 -7.07 13.67
C VAL A 34 4.02 -8.14 14.76
N MET A 35 2.96 -8.96 14.77
CA MET A 35 2.81 -10.11 15.64
C MET A 35 3.15 -11.41 14.92
N VAL A 36 3.85 -12.32 15.61
CA VAL A 36 4.01 -13.71 15.15
C VAL A 36 2.85 -14.55 15.65
N LYS A 37 1.96 -14.97 14.75
CA LYS A 37 0.84 -15.88 15.08
C LYS A 37 1.39 -17.26 15.42
N LYS A 38 0.86 -17.87 16.49
CA LYS A 38 1.13 -19.27 16.85
C LYS A 38 0.39 -20.25 15.93
N THR A 39 0.77 -20.27 14.66
CA THR A 39 0.30 -21.22 13.65
C THR A 39 1.48 -22.09 13.18
N ASN A 40 1.21 -23.21 12.51
CA ASN A 40 2.26 -24.13 12.01
C ASN A 40 3.32 -23.44 11.11
N SER A 41 3.04 -22.24 10.59
CA SER A 41 3.92 -21.48 9.70
C SER A 41 4.48 -20.19 10.32
N ASN A 42 4.21 -19.91 11.61
CA ASN A 42 4.57 -18.67 12.31
C ASN A 42 4.28 -17.43 11.44
N GLN A 43 3.03 -17.29 11.01
CA GLN A 43 2.62 -16.18 10.13
C GLN A 43 2.84 -14.84 10.82
N LEU A 44 3.32 -13.87 10.06
CA LEU A 44 3.45 -12.49 10.51
C LEU A 44 2.16 -11.75 10.20
N ASP A 45 1.61 -11.09 11.21
CA ASP A 45 0.39 -10.30 11.14
C ASP A 45 0.73 -8.85 11.49
N SER A 46 0.41 -7.93 10.60
CA SER A 46 0.82 -6.52 10.70
C SER A 46 -0.40 -5.62 10.81
N ASN A 47 -0.33 -4.59 11.66
CA ASN A 47 -1.33 -3.52 11.75
C ASN A 47 -1.01 -2.30 10.85
N ILE A 48 -0.12 -2.47 9.87
CA ILE A 48 0.32 -1.39 8.97
C ILE A 48 -0.83 -0.66 8.28
N ASP A 49 -1.92 -1.33 7.93
CA ASP A 49 -3.07 -0.71 7.26
C ASP A 49 -3.77 0.28 8.20
N ASP A 50 -3.97 -0.12 9.46
CA ASP A 50 -4.54 0.73 10.51
C ASP A 50 -3.66 1.96 10.75
N MET A 51 -2.33 1.77 10.76
CA MET A 51 -1.38 2.87 10.94
C MET A 51 -1.34 3.83 9.75
N ILE A 52 -1.50 3.32 8.52
CA ILE A 52 -1.64 4.15 7.30
C ILE A 52 -2.91 4.99 7.39
N ILE A 53 -4.04 4.39 7.78
CA ILE A 53 -5.32 5.09 7.96
C ILE A 53 -5.20 6.18 9.03
N GLU A 54 -4.60 5.86 10.17
CA GLU A 54 -4.37 6.83 11.26
C GLU A 54 -3.43 7.97 10.85
N ALA A 55 -2.39 7.67 10.06
CA ALA A 55 -1.49 8.69 9.56
C ALA A 55 -2.21 9.63 8.59
N LEU A 56 -3.04 9.09 7.68
CA LEU A 56 -3.84 9.88 6.74
C LEU A 56 -4.89 10.73 7.45
N SER A 57 -5.59 10.20 8.46
CA SER A 57 -6.66 10.94 9.15
C SER A 57 -6.19 12.18 9.91
N LYS A 58 -4.88 12.29 10.20
CA LYS A 58 -4.27 13.49 10.77
C LYS A 58 -4.16 14.65 9.78
N HIS A 59 -4.28 14.37 8.48
CA HIS A 59 -4.04 15.33 7.40
C HIS A 59 -5.20 15.43 6.40
N TYR A 60 -6.05 14.40 6.32
CA TYR A 60 -7.09 14.25 5.31
C TYR A 60 -8.39 13.76 5.94
N ASN A 61 -9.51 14.02 5.26
CA ASN A 61 -10.79 13.42 5.62
C ASN A 61 -10.85 11.99 5.08
N VAL A 62 -10.68 10.99 5.94
CA VAL A 62 -10.72 9.57 5.56
C VAL A 62 -12.16 9.06 5.62
N ALA A 63 -12.58 8.32 4.59
CA ALA A 63 -13.91 7.72 4.53
C ALA A 63 -14.12 6.71 5.67
N GLU A 64 -15.20 6.90 6.43
CA GLU A 64 -15.55 6.04 7.56
C GLU A 64 -16.61 5.00 7.19
N LEU A 65 -17.44 5.29 6.17
CA LEU A 65 -18.51 4.40 5.77
C LEU A 65 -18.00 3.35 4.80
N LYS A 66 -18.26 2.07 5.12
CA LYS A 66 -17.90 0.94 4.25
C LYS A 66 -18.42 1.09 2.81
N SER A 67 -19.57 1.74 2.62
CA SER A 67 -20.14 1.99 1.29
C SER A 67 -19.24 2.84 0.39
N GLU A 68 -18.40 3.70 0.96
CA GLU A 68 -17.48 4.55 0.21
C GLU A 68 -16.26 3.75 -0.31
N LEU A 69 -15.90 2.67 0.38
CA LEU A 69 -14.82 1.77 -0.02
C LEU A 69 -15.26 0.77 -1.11
N LEU A 70 -16.56 0.51 -1.24
CA LEU A 70 -17.08 -0.48 -2.19
C LEU A 70 -16.94 0.00 -3.63
N VAL A 71 -16.41 -0.90 -4.48
CA VAL A 71 -16.27 -0.68 -5.91
C VAL A 71 -17.28 -1.57 -6.64
N HIS A 72 -18.10 -0.95 -7.48
CA HIS A 72 -19.10 -1.61 -8.32
C HIS A 72 -18.86 -1.27 -9.78
N ALA A 73 -19.28 -2.16 -10.68
CA ALA A 73 -19.37 -1.90 -12.11
C ALA A 73 -20.64 -2.57 -12.61
N ASP A 74 -21.49 -1.83 -13.33
CA ASP A 74 -22.76 -2.32 -13.87
C ASP A 74 -23.68 -3.04 -12.85
N GLY A 75 -23.60 -2.61 -11.57
CA GLY A 75 -24.35 -3.19 -10.46
C GLY A 75 -23.68 -4.36 -9.74
N ASP A 76 -22.64 -4.96 -10.32
CA ASP A 76 -21.89 -6.05 -9.69
C ASP A 76 -20.76 -5.52 -8.80
N LYS A 77 -20.50 -6.20 -7.68
CA LYS A 77 -19.38 -5.87 -6.79
C LYS A 77 -18.06 -6.29 -7.46
N VAL A 78 -17.22 -5.31 -7.76
CA VAL A 78 -15.83 -5.54 -8.19
C VAL A 78 -14.96 -5.85 -6.97
N GLY A 79 -15.07 -5.05 -5.91
CA GLY A 79 -14.20 -5.21 -4.75
C GLY A 79 -14.43 -4.16 -3.66
N GLU A 80 -13.43 -4.00 -2.82
CA GLU A 80 -13.37 -3.02 -1.74
C GLU A 80 -11.94 -2.44 -1.76
N LEU A 81 -11.85 -1.11 -1.74
CA LEU A 81 -10.59 -0.39 -1.57
C LEU A 81 -10.13 -0.48 -0.12
N ASP A 82 -8.82 -0.42 0.09
CA ASP A 82 -8.27 -0.41 1.46
C ASP A 82 -8.54 0.92 2.16
N VAL A 83 -8.37 2.05 1.44
CA VAL A 83 -8.58 3.40 1.98
C VAL A 83 -9.16 4.32 0.91
N VAL A 84 -10.09 5.19 1.31
CA VAL A 84 -10.54 6.36 0.54
C VAL A 84 -10.38 7.59 1.42
N PHE A 85 -9.84 8.67 0.87
CA PHE A 85 -9.68 9.93 1.60
C PHE A 85 -9.77 11.15 0.67
N HIS A 86 -10.01 12.32 1.25
CA HIS A 86 -10.21 13.56 0.52
C HIS A 86 -9.28 14.67 1.03
N ASN A 87 -8.76 15.48 0.11
CA ASN A 87 -8.07 16.72 0.48
C ASN A 87 -9.05 17.88 0.68
N ASP A 88 -8.54 19.03 1.16
CA ASP A 88 -9.35 20.23 1.42
C ASP A 88 -10.04 20.80 0.17
N ALA A 89 -9.54 20.47 -1.03
CA ALA A 89 -10.16 20.85 -2.30
C ALA A 89 -11.29 19.90 -2.74
N GLY A 90 -11.56 18.85 -1.97
CA GLY A 90 -12.58 17.84 -2.27
C GLY A 90 -12.14 16.76 -3.27
N ILE A 91 -10.85 16.70 -3.63
CA ILE A 91 -10.34 15.64 -4.51
C ILE A 91 -10.28 14.33 -3.72
N SER A 92 -10.88 13.27 -4.28
CA SER A 92 -10.85 11.92 -3.73
C SER A 92 -9.57 11.19 -4.12
N TYR A 93 -9.00 10.45 -3.18
CA TYR A 93 -7.89 9.53 -3.38
C TYR A 93 -8.34 8.12 -3.02
N TYR A 94 -8.18 7.20 -3.97
CA TYR A 94 -8.53 5.79 -3.86
C TYR A 94 -7.25 4.96 -3.73
N MET A 95 -7.06 4.29 -2.59
CA MET A 95 -5.80 3.68 -2.22
C MET A 95 -5.90 2.16 -1.98
N GLU A 96 -4.88 1.46 -2.45
CA GLU A 96 -4.65 0.03 -2.24
C GLU A 96 -3.26 -0.20 -1.64
N ILE A 97 -3.16 -1.11 -0.68
CA ILE A 97 -1.97 -1.42 0.12
C ILE A 97 -1.57 -2.89 -0.12
N GLU A 98 -0.72 -3.13 -1.11
CA GLU A 98 -0.29 -4.49 -1.44
C GLU A 98 1.02 -4.86 -0.75
N LYS A 99 0.96 -5.83 0.17
CA LYS A 99 2.05 -6.17 1.09
C LYS A 99 2.77 -7.48 0.78
N SER A 100 2.17 -8.39 0.02
CA SER A 100 2.55 -9.81 0.09
C SER A 100 2.47 -10.61 -1.21
N ASN A 101 1.78 -10.12 -2.24
CA ASN A 101 1.52 -10.89 -3.44
C ASN A 101 1.50 -10.01 -4.69
N LYS A 102 2.52 -10.15 -5.54
CA LYS A 102 2.54 -9.43 -6.82
C LYS A 102 1.40 -9.81 -7.78
N LYS A 103 0.73 -10.96 -7.57
CA LYS A 103 -0.38 -11.41 -8.41
C LYS A 103 -1.70 -10.72 -8.07
N THR A 104 -1.81 -9.94 -7.00
CA THR A 104 -3.03 -9.20 -6.65
C THR A 104 -2.97 -7.75 -7.15
N LEU A 105 -1.76 -7.23 -7.39
CA LEU A 105 -1.53 -5.88 -7.95
C LEU A 105 -2.37 -5.54 -9.19
N TRP A 106 -2.56 -6.47 -10.13
CA TRP A 106 -3.37 -6.19 -11.33
C TRP A 106 -4.85 -5.95 -10.98
N PHE A 107 -5.35 -6.63 -9.94
CA PHE A 107 -6.73 -6.48 -9.48
C PHE A 107 -6.89 -5.19 -8.67
N ASP A 108 -5.87 -4.79 -7.92
CA ASP A 108 -5.83 -3.49 -7.23
C ASP A 108 -5.92 -2.33 -8.22
N TYR A 109 -5.22 -2.43 -9.36
CA TYR A 109 -5.40 -1.49 -10.46
C TYR A 109 -6.82 -1.48 -11.01
N ILE A 110 -7.47 -2.64 -11.17
CA ILE A 110 -8.85 -2.69 -11.66
C ILE A 110 -9.79 -1.96 -10.69
N LYS A 111 -9.71 -2.24 -9.38
CA LYS A 111 -10.54 -1.57 -8.36
C LYS A 111 -10.40 -0.04 -8.44
N ILE A 112 -9.17 0.46 -8.49
CA ILE A 112 -8.89 1.89 -8.61
C ILE A 112 -9.41 2.46 -9.93
N LEU A 113 -9.09 1.82 -11.06
CA LEU A 113 -9.46 2.34 -12.38
C LEU A 113 -10.99 2.40 -12.56
N THR A 114 -11.73 1.41 -12.07
CA THR A 114 -13.20 1.45 -12.06
C THR A 114 -13.71 2.67 -11.28
N LYS A 115 -13.15 2.98 -10.11
CA LYS A 115 -13.53 4.21 -9.39
C LYS A 115 -13.18 5.49 -10.14
N LEU A 116 -12.04 5.52 -10.80
CA LEU A 116 -11.61 6.69 -11.58
C LEU A 116 -12.46 6.92 -12.83
N GLU A 117 -13.21 5.93 -13.32
CA GLU A 117 -14.20 6.11 -14.38
C GLU A 117 -15.45 6.83 -13.87
N GLU A 118 -15.83 6.62 -12.61
CA GLU A 118 -16.96 7.27 -11.94
C GLU A 118 -16.60 8.66 -11.37
N ASP A 119 -15.32 8.88 -11.00
CA ASP A 119 -14.79 10.14 -10.49
C ASP A 119 -13.68 10.70 -11.42
N PRO A 120 -14.01 11.64 -12.32
CA PRO A 120 -13.05 12.24 -13.25
C PRO A 120 -11.91 13.04 -12.59
N GLU A 121 -12.14 13.59 -11.39
CA GLU A 121 -11.15 14.38 -10.65
C GLU A 121 -10.37 13.52 -9.65
N GLY A 122 -10.89 12.35 -9.32
CA GLY A 122 -10.29 11.39 -8.42
C GLY A 122 -8.89 10.95 -8.83
N ARG A 123 -8.14 10.46 -7.84
CA ARG A 123 -6.76 10.00 -8.00
C ARG A 123 -6.58 8.62 -7.37
N GLY A 124 -5.71 7.81 -7.97
CA GLY A 124 -5.42 6.46 -7.49
C GLY A 124 -4.06 6.38 -6.80
N ILE A 125 -3.91 5.51 -5.81
CA ILE A 125 -2.64 5.24 -5.15
C ILE A 125 -2.49 3.73 -4.95
N ILE A 126 -1.37 3.16 -5.38
CA ILE A 126 -0.94 1.83 -4.96
C ILE A 126 0.30 1.96 -4.09
N MET A 127 0.21 1.54 -2.84
CA MET A 127 1.33 1.54 -1.90
C MET A 127 1.85 0.12 -1.70
N CYS A 128 3.15 -0.08 -1.86
CA CYS A 128 3.73 -1.42 -1.80
C CYS A 128 5.22 -1.41 -1.41
N PRO A 129 5.73 -2.47 -0.76
CA PRO A 129 7.09 -2.51 -0.28
C PRO A 129 8.12 -2.74 -1.40
N THR A 130 9.32 -2.21 -1.21
CA THR A 130 10.48 -2.44 -2.07
C THR A 130 11.27 -3.69 -1.66
N ASN A 131 11.05 -4.19 -0.44
CA ASN A 131 11.80 -5.28 0.18
C ASN A 131 10.90 -6.36 0.84
N TYR A 132 9.81 -6.77 0.19
CA TYR A 132 8.98 -7.85 0.73
C TYR A 132 9.77 -9.16 0.85
N ALA A 133 9.92 -9.66 2.08
CA ALA A 133 10.63 -10.89 2.37
C ALA A 133 9.78 -12.13 2.02
N HIS A 134 9.99 -12.68 0.83
CA HIS A 134 9.32 -13.87 0.34
C HIS A 134 10.18 -15.14 0.56
N LYS A 135 9.55 -16.33 0.49
CA LYS A 135 10.23 -17.62 0.72
C LYS A 135 11.42 -17.91 -0.22
N VAL A 136 11.48 -17.26 -1.39
CA VAL A 136 12.57 -17.41 -2.37
C VAL A 136 13.46 -16.17 -2.49
N GLY A 137 13.46 -15.29 -1.49
CA GLY A 137 14.27 -14.07 -1.47
C GLY A 137 13.43 -12.81 -1.31
N ILE A 138 13.97 -11.68 -1.74
CA ILE A 138 13.31 -10.38 -1.59
C ILE A 138 12.57 -10.02 -2.88
N TRP A 139 11.29 -9.67 -2.75
CA TRP A 139 10.49 -9.14 -3.85
C TRP A 139 10.36 -7.63 -3.72
N ASN A 140 10.57 -6.94 -4.83
CA ASN A 140 10.33 -5.51 -4.94
C ASN A 140 8.94 -5.30 -5.56
N LEU A 141 7.90 -5.25 -4.72
CA LEU A 141 6.51 -5.11 -5.17
C LEU A 141 6.29 -3.75 -5.82
N TYR A 142 7.00 -2.71 -5.40
CA TYR A 142 7.03 -1.41 -6.06
C TYR A 142 7.41 -1.49 -7.55
N LYS A 143 8.51 -2.17 -7.88
CA LYS A 143 8.93 -2.35 -9.28
C LYS A 143 7.90 -3.14 -10.08
N GLU A 144 7.30 -4.16 -9.48
CA GLU A 144 6.24 -4.96 -10.11
C GLU A 144 5.00 -4.08 -10.37
N ALA A 145 4.56 -3.27 -9.40
CA ALA A 145 3.42 -2.37 -9.54
C ALA A 145 3.65 -1.31 -10.64
N VAL A 146 4.86 -0.73 -10.72
CA VAL A 146 5.22 0.19 -11.82
C VAL A 146 5.22 -0.53 -13.17
N LEU A 147 5.71 -1.78 -13.23
CA LEU A 147 5.68 -2.58 -14.45
C LEU A 147 4.25 -2.85 -14.90
N TYR A 148 3.36 -3.24 -13.98
CA TYR A 148 1.93 -3.40 -14.25
C TYR A 148 1.29 -2.11 -14.77
N LYS A 149 1.52 -0.95 -14.13
CA LYS A 149 1.06 0.37 -14.63
C LYS A 149 1.39 0.58 -16.11
N ASN A 150 2.65 0.30 -16.46
CA ASN A 150 3.15 0.48 -17.83
C ASN A 150 2.50 -0.49 -18.82
N HIS A 151 2.29 -1.75 -18.41
CA HIS A 151 1.59 -2.73 -19.25
C HIS A 151 0.12 -2.34 -19.46
N LEU A 152 -0.59 -1.99 -18.39
CA LEU A 152 -1.99 -1.58 -18.46
C LEU A 152 -2.13 -0.32 -19.33
N LYS A 153 -1.20 0.64 -19.25
CA LYS A 153 -1.23 1.86 -20.07
C LYS A 153 -1.16 1.55 -21.57
N ARG A 154 -0.42 0.51 -21.95
CA ARG A 154 -0.35 0.05 -23.35
C ARG A 154 -1.61 -0.67 -23.81
N VAL A 155 -2.26 -1.42 -22.92
CA VAL A 155 -3.43 -2.25 -23.24
C VAL A 155 -4.71 -1.42 -23.27
N PHE A 156 -4.93 -0.59 -22.26
CA PHE A 156 -6.19 0.14 -22.07
C PHE A 156 -6.23 1.51 -22.74
N GLY A 157 -5.08 2.06 -23.17
CA GLY A 157 -5.00 3.34 -23.89
C GLY A 157 -5.52 4.57 -23.14
N GLY A 158 -5.97 4.42 -21.88
CA GLY A 158 -6.72 5.43 -21.15
C GLY A 158 -5.87 6.41 -20.34
N SER A 159 -6.39 7.63 -20.19
CA SER A 159 -5.80 8.71 -19.37
C SER A 159 -5.91 8.45 -17.86
N ALA A 160 -6.84 7.60 -17.41
CA ALA A 160 -7.07 7.30 -16.00
C ALA A 160 -5.81 6.77 -15.28
N LEU A 161 -5.00 5.95 -15.95
CA LEU A 161 -3.73 5.47 -15.41
C LEU A 161 -2.69 6.57 -15.14
N ASN A 162 -2.80 7.73 -15.77
CA ASN A 162 -1.93 8.87 -15.47
C ASN A 162 -2.30 9.52 -14.12
N ARG A 163 -3.52 9.28 -13.61
CA ARG A 163 -4.00 9.74 -12.30
C ARG A 163 -3.71 8.74 -11.18
N VAL A 164 -3.06 7.60 -11.47
CA VAL A 164 -2.70 6.58 -10.46
C VAL A 164 -1.23 6.70 -10.11
N ALA A 165 -0.88 6.99 -8.86
CA ALA A 165 0.48 6.94 -8.35
C ALA A 165 0.85 5.56 -7.82
N VAL A 166 2.15 5.23 -7.88
CA VAL A 166 2.71 4.08 -7.14
C VAL A 166 3.69 4.61 -6.11
N ILE A 167 3.46 4.30 -4.84
CA ILE A 167 4.30 4.67 -3.71
C ILE A 167 5.02 3.40 -3.21
N GLY A 168 6.34 3.39 -3.36
CA GLY A 168 7.22 2.35 -2.87
C GLY A 168 7.75 2.68 -1.48
N TYR A 169 7.95 1.66 -0.64
CA TYR A 169 8.51 1.89 0.69
C TYR A 169 9.40 0.74 1.20
N THR A 170 10.42 1.03 1.99
CA THR A 170 11.28 0.00 2.59
C THR A 170 10.83 -0.29 4.03
N GLN A 171 10.66 -1.56 4.37
CA GLN A 171 10.34 -2.00 5.73
C GLN A 171 11.61 -2.20 6.54
N TYR A 172 11.59 -1.77 7.80
CA TYR A 172 12.63 -2.02 8.80
C TYR A 172 12.03 -2.66 10.04
N ALA A 173 12.73 -3.60 10.67
CA ALA A 173 12.36 -4.21 11.94
C ALA A 173 13.31 -3.75 13.05
N TYR A 174 12.77 -3.46 14.24
CA TYR A 174 13.56 -3.08 15.40
C TYR A 174 14.01 -4.34 16.16
N LEU A 175 15.32 -4.64 16.13
CA LEU A 175 15.93 -5.79 16.77
C LEU A 175 17.21 -5.36 17.49
N ASP A 176 17.42 -5.87 18.70
CA ASP A 176 18.62 -5.62 19.53
C ASP A 176 18.97 -4.13 19.70
N GLY A 177 17.95 -3.28 19.80
CA GLY A 177 18.13 -1.83 19.95
C GLY A 177 18.42 -1.08 18.65
N GLN A 178 18.26 -1.72 17.47
CA GLN A 178 18.63 -1.16 16.17
C GLN A 178 17.56 -1.42 15.10
N TRP A 179 17.45 -0.50 14.14
CA TRP A 179 16.62 -0.71 12.94
C TRP A 179 17.38 -1.51 11.90
N ASN A 180 16.81 -2.66 11.50
CA ASN A 180 17.39 -3.56 10.51
C ASN A 180 16.48 -3.61 9.29
N GLU A 181 17.04 -3.50 8.08
CA GLU A 181 16.25 -3.63 6.86
C GLU A 181 15.59 -5.01 6.82
N TYR A 182 14.31 -5.03 6.49
CA TYR A 182 13.53 -6.24 6.48
C TYR A 182 13.97 -7.16 5.34
N ASP A 183 14.55 -8.30 5.69
CA ASP A 183 15.05 -9.30 4.78
C ASP A 183 14.71 -10.73 5.28
N PRO A 184 14.98 -11.78 4.48
CA PRO A 184 14.69 -13.16 4.91
C PRO A 184 15.42 -13.58 6.20
N LYS A 185 16.59 -13.03 6.51
CA LYS A 185 17.34 -13.36 7.74
C LYS A 185 16.66 -12.71 8.95
N VAL A 186 16.26 -11.45 8.84
CA VAL A 186 15.49 -10.72 9.85
C VAL A 186 14.16 -11.43 10.13
N VAL A 187 13.45 -11.88 9.09
CA VAL A 187 12.22 -12.69 9.25
C VAL A 187 12.47 -13.95 10.06
N GLN A 188 13.52 -14.71 9.73
CA GLN A 188 13.84 -15.94 10.45
C GLN A 188 14.16 -15.65 11.92
N ARG A 189 14.91 -14.58 12.20
CA ARG A 189 15.21 -14.17 13.58
C ARG A 189 13.94 -13.84 14.36
N ILE A 190 13.04 -13.04 13.78
CA ILE A 190 11.75 -12.67 14.39
C ILE A 190 10.90 -13.91 14.68
N LYS A 191 10.81 -14.85 13.73
CA LYS A 191 10.01 -16.07 13.87
C LYS A 191 10.57 -17.07 14.88
N ASN A 192 11.87 -17.00 15.17
CA ASN A 192 12.57 -17.91 16.07
C ASN A 192 12.79 -17.32 17.47
N THR A 193 12.25 -16.13 17.76
CA THR A 193 12.25 -15.56 19.12
C THR A 193 10.94 -15.82 19.85
#